data_AF-A0A3C1GSE6-F1
#
_entry.id   AF-A0A3C1GSE6-F1
#
_cell.length_a   1.000
_cell.length_b   1.000
_cell.length_c   1.000
_cell.angle_alpha   90.00
_cell.angle_beta   90.00
_cell.angle_gamma   90.00
#
_symmetry.space_group_name_H-M   'P 1'
#
loop_
_entity.id
_entity.type
_entity.pdbx_description
1 polymer ?
#
loop_
_entity_poly.entity_id
_entity_poly.type
_entity_poly.pdbx_seq_one_letter_code
_entity_poly.pdbx_strand_id
1 'polypeptide(L)'
;RRVKKFEAGTVVDPITVHPEMTIGDLLRLTEDNNISGVPVVEKGTDKVVGIVTHRDWRFETNLKQPVSEIMTPKEQLVTVHEGESNENIKKLLHEHRIEKVIVIDDDFRLRGLITVNDFAKAENNPNACKDDKGRLRVGAAVGTGADTETRVEALIAADVDVLVVDTAHGHSKGVIEKVSWIKKNFPHIQVIGGNIATGDAALALRDVGADAVKVGIGPGSICTTR
;
A
#
# COMPACT_ATOMS: atom_id res chain seq x y z
N ARG A 1 4.35 5.28 -0.42
CA ARG A 1 3.62 4.00 -0.20
C ARG A 1 3.98 2.88 -1.22
N ARG A 2 5.24 2.77 -1.70
CA ARG A 2 5.57 1.80 -2.77
C ARG A 2 5.40 0.34 -2.36
N VAL A 3 5.89 -0.05 -1.17
CA VAL A 3 5.78 -1.43 -0.67
C VAL A 3 4.32 -1.84 -0.46
N LYS A 4 3.52 -1.00 0.23
CA LYS A 4 2.11 -1.26 0.51
C LYS A 4 1.22 -1.36 -0.74
N LYS A 5 1.66 -0.77 -1.87
CA LYS A 5 0.97 -0.84 -3.17
C LYS A 5 1.52 -1.94 -4.10
N PHE A 6 2.59 -2.65 -3.71
CA PHE A 6 3.26 -3.60 -4.60
C PHE A 6 2.44 -4.87 -4.82
N GLU A 7 1.82 -5.35 -3.75
CA GLU A 7 0.93 -6.50 -3.75
C GLU A 7 -0.16 -6.17 -2.75
N ALA A 8 -1.37 -5.97 -3.24
CA ALA A 8 -2.54 -5.74 -2.43
C ALA A 8 -3.62 -6.63 -3.03
N GLY A 9 -4.23 -7.52 -2.23
CA GLY A 9 -5.36 -8.32 -2.71
C GLY A 9 -6.48 -7.46 -3.28
N THR A 10 -6.52 -6.18 -2.93
CA THR A 10 -7.30 -5.12 -3.56
C THR A 10 -6.49 -3.83 -3.58
N VAL A 11 -6.33 -3.20 -4.74
CA VAL A 11 -5.73 -1.86 -4.86
C VAL A 11 -6.74 -0.85 -4.33
N VAL A 12 -6.50 -0.35 -3.12
CA VAL A 12 -7.25 0.76 -2.50
C VAL A 12 -6.78 2.07 -3.13
N ASP A 13 -7.74 2.91 -3.53
CA ASP A 13 -7.54 4.17 -4.28
C ASP A 13 -6.75 3.96 -5.60
N PRO A 14 -7.30 3.21 -6.56
CA PRO A 14 -6.66 3.05 -7.86
C PRO A 14 -6.63 4.40 -8.61
N ILE A 15 -5.67 4.54 -9.52
CA ILE A 15 -5.64 5.71 -10.42
C ILE A 15 -6.84 5.63 -11.36
N THR A 16 -7.60 6.72 -11.44
CA THR A 16 -8.80 6.84 -12.27
C THR A 16 -8.63 7.85 -13.38
N VAL A 17 -9.47 7.74 -14.40
CA VAL A 17 -9.61 8.74 -15.48
C VAL A 17 -11.06 9.17 -15.62
N HIS A 18 -11.30 10.19 -16.44
CA HIS A 18 -12.63 10.71 -16.75
C HIS A 18 -13.02 10.38 -18.19
N PRO A 19 -14.31 10.23 -18.51
CA PRO A 19 -14.76 9.83 -19.85
C PRO A 19 -14.31 10.81 -20.94
N GLU A 20 -14.18 12.10 -20.63
CA GLU A 20 -13.79 13.18 -21.54
C GLU A 20 -12.27 13.37 -21.64
N MET A 21 -11.48 12.65 -20.82
CA MET A 21 -10.02 12.64 -20.95
C MET A 21 -9.63 12.11 -22.32
N THR A 22 -8.59 12.65 -22.94
CA THR A 22 -8.13 12.16 -24.24
C THR A 22 -7.37 10.86 -24.09
N ILE A 23 -7.37 10.01 -25.13
CA ILE A 23 -6.52 8.80 -25.15
C ILE A 23 -5.04 9.16 -24.97
N GLY A 24 -4.58 10.29 -25.52
CA GLY A 24 -3.19 10.74 -25.34
C GLY A 24 -2.82 11.00 -23.88
N ASP A 25 -3.74 11.59 -23.10
CA ASP A 25 -3.53 11.82 -21.66
C ASP A 25 -3.57 10.51 -20.87
N LEU A 26 -4.49 9.59 -21.24
CA LEU A 26 -4.56 8.25 -20.68
C LEU A 26 -3.23 7.51 -20.88
N LEU A 27 -2.68 7.51 -22.09
CA LEU A 27 -1.40 6.84 -22.40
C LEU A 27 -0.27 7.34 -21.50
N ARG A 28 -0.09 8.66 -21.40
CA ARG A 28 0.92 9.27 -20.53
C ARG A 28 0.74 8.85 -19.07
N LEU A 29 -0.49 8.95 -18.56
CA LEU A 29 -0.83 8.55 -17.20
C LEU A 29 -0.48 7.07 -16.94
N THR A 30 -0.80 6.20 -17.89
CA THR A 30 -0.53 4.76 -17.77
C THR A 30 0.95 4.41 -17.87
N GLU A 31 1.72 5.11 -18.71
CA GLU A 31 3.18 4.94 -18.83
C GLU A 31 3.90 5.42 -17.57
N ASP A 32 3.58 6.62 -17.09
CA ASP A 32 4.20 7.23 -15.91
C ASP A 32 3.99 6.40 -14.64
N ASN A 33 2.87 5.67 -14.57
CA ASN A 33 2.51 4.85 -13.42
C ASN A 33 2.68 3.34 -13.64
N ASN A 34 3.08 2.92 -14.85
CA ASN A 34 3.20 1.52 -15.26
C ASN A 34 1.91 0.69 -15.01
N ILE A 35 0.76 1.21 -15.47
CA ILE A 35 -0.58 0.63 -15.25
C ILE A 35 -1.20 0.20 -16.58
N SER A 36 -1.73 -1.03 -16.66
CA SER A 36 -2.35 -1.58 -17.89
C SER A 36 -3.88 -1.49 -17.94
N GLY A 37 -4.51 -0.80 -17.00
CA GLY A 37 -5.95 -0.56 -16.99
C GLY A 37 -6.39 0.27 -15.81
N VAL A 38 -7.34 1.17 -16.04
CA VAL A 38 -7.79 2.20 -15.09
C VAL A 38 -9.32 2.29 -15.10
N PRO A 39 -9.96 2.42 -13.92
CA PRO A 39 -11.39 2.74 -13.84
C PRO A 39 -11.66 4.13 -14.40
N VAL A 40 -12.82 4.28 -15.04
CA VAL A 40 -13.33 5.56 -15.53
C VAL A 40 -14.43 6.02 -14.57
N VAL A 41 -14.28 7.22 -14.00
CA VAL A 41 -15.21 7.80 -13.03
C VAL A 41 -15.75 9.15 -13.52
N GLU A 42 -16.99 9.45 -13.19
CA GLU A 42 -17.61 10.74 -13.48
C GLU A 42 -16.85 11.87 -12.77
N LYS A 43 -16.57 12.95 -13.52
CA LYS A 43 -15.70 14.03 -13.06
C LYS A 43 -16.20 14.67 -11.76
N GLY A 44 -15.31 14.81 -10.78
CA GLY A 44 -15.62 15.38 -9.47
C GLY A 44 -16.41 14.45 -8.55
N THR A 45 -16.56 13.18 -8.94
CA THR A 45 -17.21 12.14 -8.13
C THR A 45 -16.39 10.84 -8.18
N ASP A 46 -16.74 9.88 -7.35
CA ASP A 46 -16.18 8.53 -7.40
C ASP A 46 -17.09 7.55 -8.17
N LYS A 47 -18.16 8.02 -8.83
CA LYS A 47 -19.11 7.13 -9.51
C LYS A 47 -18.46 6.47 -10.73
N VAL A 48 -18.45 5.14 -10.74
CA VAL A 48 -17.85 4.37 -11.83
C VAL A 48 -18.79 4.38 -13.05
N VAL A 49 -18.24 4.75 -14.21
CA VAL A 49 -18.94 4.78 -15.50
C VAL A 49 -18.33 3.84 -16.53
N GLY A 50 -17.13 3.31 -16.28
CA GLY A 50 -16.47 2.36 -17.17
C GLY A 50 -15.13 1.86 -16.64
N ILE A 51 -14.48 1.04 -17.45
CA ILE A 51 -13.07 0.68 -17.30
C ILE A 51 -12.41 0.71 -18.67
N VAL A 52 -11.17 1.16 -18.72
CA VAL A 52 -10.36 1.10 -19.94
C VAL A 52 -9.07 0.35 -19.64
N THR A 53 -8.66 -0.53 -20.55
CA THR A 53 -7.51 -1.41 -20.41
C THR A 53 -6.59 -1.35 -21.63
N HIS A 54 -5.36 -1.88 -21.49
CA HIS A 54 -4.38 -1.90 -22.57
C HIS A 54 -4.92 -2.50 -23.87
N ARG A 55 -5.85 -3.47 -23.79
CA ARG A 55 -6.47 -4.06 -24.98
C ARG A 55 -7.26 -3.04 -25.81
N ASP A 56 -7.83 -2.04 -25.13
CA ASP A 56 -8.74 -1.06 -25.72
C ASP A 56 -7.98 0.08 -26.42
N TRP A 57 -6.79 0.46 -25.93
CA TRP A 57 -6.00 1.55 -26.53
C TRP A 57 -4.75 1.13 -27.32
N ARG A 58 -4.29 -0.13 -27.22
CA ARG A 58 -2.99 -0.55 -27.81
C ARG A 58 -2.85 -0.32 -29.32
N PHE A 59 -3.95 -0.23 -30.05
CA PHE A 59 -3.97 0.00 -31.49
C PHE A 59 -4.64 1.32 -31.88
N GLU A 60 -4.91 2.17 -30.89
CA GLU A 60 -5.55 3.45 -31.15
C GLU A 60 -4.58 4.46 -31.75
N THR A 61 -5.00 5.06 -32.85
CA THR A 61 -4.20 6.04 -33.60
C THR A 61 -4.70 7.46 -33.39
N ASN A 62 -5.99 7.64 -33.09
CA ASN A 62 -6.56 8.93 -32.80
C ASN A 62 -6.44 9.27 -31.31
N LEU A 63 -5.34 9.90 -30.94
CA LEU A 63 -5.06 10.25 -29.54
C LEU A 63 -5.94 11.38 -28.98
N LYS A 64 -6.71 12.06 -29.83
CA LYS A 64 -7.57 13.19 -29.44
C LYS A 64 -8.99 12.77 -29.08
N GLN A 65 -9.40 11.54 -29.40
CA GLN A 65 -10.73 11.06 -29.05
C GLN A 65 -10.83 10.84 -27.53
N PRO A 66 -12.05 10.96 -26.96
CA PRO A 66 -12.26 10.78 -25.54
C PRO A 66 -12.19 9.30 -25.14
N VAL A 67 -11.82 9.04 -23.88
CA VAL A 67 -11.78 7.69 -23.29
C VAL A 67 -13.14 6.99 -23.36
N SER A 68 -14.25 7.73 -23.33
CA SER A 68 -15.61 7.20 -23.45
C SER A 68 -15.86 6.37 -24.70
N GLU A 69 -15.13 6.60 -25.80
CA GLU A 69 -15.32 5.86 -27.06
C GLU A 69 -14.71 4.45 -27.03
N ILE A 70 -13.73 4.21 -26.15
CA ILE A 70 -12.97 2.95 -26.10
C ILE A 70 -13.18 2.18 -24.79
N MET A 71 -13.75 2.80 -23.76
CA MET A 71 -13.96 2.14 -22.47
C MET A 71 -15.02 1.04 -22.56
N THR A 72 -14.90 0.02 -21.73
CA THR A 72 -16.02 -0.87 -21.44
C THR A 72 -17.04 -0.09 -20.60
N PRO A 73 -18.30 0.03 -21.05
CA PRO A 73 -19.30 0.86 -20.41
C PRO A 73 -19.86 0.21 -19.13
N LYS A 74 -20.47 1.03 -18.27
CA LYS A 74 -21.02 0.64 -16.97
C LYS A 74 -21.84 -0.65 -16.99
N GLU A 75 -22.67 -0.84 -18.01
CA GLU A 75 -23.60 -1.97 -18.13
C GLU A 75 -22.90 -3.31 -18.36
N GLN A 76 -21.64 -3.28 -18.79
CA GLN A 76 -20.81 -4.45 -19.07
C GLN A 76 -19.71 -4.65 -18.00
N LEU A 77 -19.69 -3.81 -16.97
CA LEU A 77 -18.69 -3.93 -15.91
C LEU A 77 -18.97 -5.14 -15.02
N VAL A 78 -17.93 -5.93 -14.82
CA VAL A 78 -17.88 -6.93 -13.76
C VAL A 78 -17.39 -6.23 -12.50
N THR A 79 -18.27 -6.18 -11.49
CA THR A 79 -18.03 -5.48 -10.23
C THR A 79 -18.30 -6.38 -9.04
N VAL A 80 -17.69 -6.04 -7.91
CA VAL A 80 -17.92 -6.69 -6.61
C VAL A 80 -18.02 -5.63 -5.52
N HIS A 81 -18.60 -5.99 -4.38
CA HIS A 81 -18.58 -5.14 -3.20
C HIS A 81 -17.33 -5.36 -2.34
N GLU A 82 -17.05 -4.41 -1.44
CA GLU A 82 -15.99 -4.58 -0.44
C GLU A 82 -16.24 -5.84 0.40
N GLY A 83 -15.17 -6.61 0.66
CA GLY A 83 -15.25 -7.85 1.43
C GLY A 83 -15.66 -9.09 0.65
N GLU A 84 -15.83 -8.98 -0.68
CA GLU A 84 -16.05 -10.15 -1.53
C GLU A 84 -14.92 -11.19 -1.40
N SER A 85 -15.29 -12.46 -1.49
CA SER A 85 -14.38 -13.57 -1.34
C SER A 85 -13.40 -13.70 -2.51
N ASN A 86 -12.13 -14.03 -2.20
CA ASN A 86 -11.11 -14.30 -3.21
C ASN A 86 -11.51 -15.41 -4.20
N GLU A 87 -12.27 -16.41 -3.74
CA GLU A 87 -12.78 -17.49 -4.59
C GLU A 87 -13.78 -16.98 -5.64
N ASN A 88 -14.74 -16.14 -5.23
CA ASN A 88 -15.70 -15.55 -6.15
C ASN A 88 -15.03 -14.58 -7.13
N ILE A 89 -14.07 -13.77 -6.67
CA ILE A 89 -13.29 -12.88 -7.54
C ILE A 89 -12.51 -13.68 -8.59
N LYS A 90 -11.82 -14.76 -8.19
CA LYS A 90 -11.12 -15.64 -9.14
C LYS A 90 -12.09 -16.25 -10.17
N LYS A 91 -13.29 -16.65 -9.73
CA LYS A 91 -14.33 -17.16 -10.61
C LYS A 91 -14.77 -16.10 -11.63
N LEU A 92 -15.06 -14.87 -11.21
CA LEU A 92 -15.45 -13.77 -12.09
C LEU A 92 -14.37 -13.43 -13.12
N LEU A 93 -13.10 -13.34 -12.69
CA LEU A 93 -11.96 -13.13 -13.57
C LEU A 93 -11.88 -14.21 -14.66
N HIS A 94 -12.08 -15.48 -14.27
CA HIS A 94 -12.04 -16.62 -15.20
C HIS A 94 -13.25 -16.67 -16.15
N GLU A 95 -14.46 -16.51 -15.61
CA GLU A 95 -15.73 -16.58 -16.34
C GLU A 95 -15.82 -15.50 -17.42
N HIS A 96 -15.48 -14.26 -17.07
CA HIS A 96 -15.52 -13.13 -18.00
C HIS A 96 -14.22 -12.96 -18.81
N ARG A 97 -13.18 -13.77 -18.54
CA ARG A 97 -11.87 -13.70 -19.18
C ARG A 97 -11.23 -12.30 -19.13
N ILE A 98 -11.35 -11.67 -17.96
CA ILE A 98 -10.85 -10.32 -17.68
C ILE A 98 -9.71 -10.38 -16.65
N GLU A 99 -8.84 -9.38 -16.65
CA GLU A 99 -7.69 -9.30 -15.75
C GLU A 99 -7.94 -8.45 -14.51
N LYS A 100 -9.04 -7.70 -14.48
CA LYS A 100 -9.33 -6.69 -13.46
C LYS A 100 -10.81 -6.72 -13.08
N VAL A 101 -11.13 -6.60 -11.79
CA VAL A 101 -12.49 -6.48 -11.26
C VAL A 101 -12.58 -5.21 -10.42
N ILE A 102 -13.61 -4.40 -10.64
CA ILE A 102 -13.82 -3.16 -9.90
C ILE A 102 -14.56 -3.45 -8.60
N VAL A 103 -14.08 -2.86 -7.50
CA VAL A 103 -14.76 -2.90 -6.20
C VAL A 103 -15.57 -1.61 -6.03
N ILE A 104 -16.86 -1.73 -5.72
CA ILE A 104 -17.80 -0.61 -5.58
C ILE A 104 -18.53 -0.63 -4.23
N ASP A 105 -19.12 0.51 -3.86
CA ASP A 105 -20.15 0.59 -2.81
C ASP A 105 -21.57 0.52 -3.37
N ASP A 106 -22.57 0.63 -2.49
CA ASP A 106 -24.00 0.59 -2.82
C ASP A 106 -24.44 1.74 -3.76
N ASP A 107 -23.72 2.86 -3.77
CA ASP A 107 -23.96 4.01 -4.65
C ASP A 107 -23.19 3.90 -5.98
N PHE A 108 -22.57 2.75 -6.26
CA PHE A 108 -21.73 2.49 -7.43
C PHE A 108 -20.49 3.40 -7.50
N ARG A 109 -19.99 3.84 -6.34
CA ARG A 109 -18.73 4.58 -6.23
C ARG A 109 -17.55 3.62 -6.10
N LEU A 110 -16.42 4.02 -6.67
CA LEU A 110 -15.19 3.25 -6.68
C LEU A 110 -14.61 3.11 -5.28
N ARG A 111 -14.35 1.88 -4.88
CA ARG A 111 -13.68 1.53 -3.62
C ARG A 111 -12.34 0.85 -3.83
N GLY A 112 -12.15 0.19 -4.97
CA GLY A 112 -10.89 -0.44 -5.29
C GLY A 112 -10.86 -1.12 -6.65
N LEU A 113 -9.72 -1.73 -6.94
CA LEU A 113 -9.50 -2.51 -8.15
C LEU A 113 -8.70 -3.77 -7.80
N ILE A 114 -9.19 -4.94 -8.20
CA ILE A 114 -8.53 -6.22 -7.98
C ILE A 114 -7.95 -6.69 -9.31
N THR A 115 -6.71 -7.18 -9.31
CA THR A 115 -6.05 -7.66 -10.53
C THR A 115 -5.68 -9.13 -10.46
N VAL A 116 -5.71 -9.83 -11.60
CA VAL A 116 -5.28 -11.23 -11.71
C VAL A 116 -3.80 -11.40 -11.30
N ASN A 117 -2.98 -10.38 -11.53
CA ASN A 117 -1.56 -10.37 -11.16
C ASN A 117 -1.36 -10.46 -9.64
N ASP A 118 -2.28 -9.93 -8.83
CA ASP A 118 -2.17 -10.02 -7.38
C ASP A 118 -2.39 -11.47 -6.88
N PHE A 119 -3.28 -12.23 -7.54
CA PHE A 119 -3.44 -13.66 -7.27
C PHE A 119 -2.22 -14.47 -7.71
N ALA A 120 -1.65 -14.18 -8.88
CA ALA A 120 -0.44 -14.85 -9.35
C ALA A 120 0.76 -14.60 -8.43
N LYS A 121 0.93 -13.37 -7.91
CA LYS A 121 1.95 -13.06 -6.91
C LYS A 121 1.77 -13.85 -5.63
N ALA A 122 0.53 -13.98 -5.15
CA ALA A 122 0.20 -14.73 -3.95
C ALA A 122 0.48 -16.24 -4.12
N GLU A 123 0.17 -16.82 -5.28
CA GLU A 123 0.48 -18.22 -5.58
C GLU A 123 1.99 -18.47 -5.72
N ASN A 124 2.73 -17.54 -6.33
CA ASN A 124 4.18 -17.64 -6.47
C ASN A 124 4.93 -17.41 -5.14
N ASN A 125 4.30 -16.73 -4.18
CA ASN A 125 4.91 -16.38 -2.88
C ASN A 125 3.98 -16.77 -1.72
N PRO A 126 3.77 -18.09 -1.47
CA PRO A 126 2.80 -18.54 -0.46
C PRO A 126 3.19 -18.15 0.97
N ASN A 127 4.49 -17.94 1.22
CA ASN A 127 5.02 -17.53 2.52
C ASN A 127 5.27 -16.01 2.61
N ALA A 128 4.66 -15.20 1.74
CA ALA A 128 4.82 -13.75 1.77
C ALA A 128 4.33 -13.15 3.10
N CYS A 129 5.13 -12.26 3.69
CA CYS A 129 4.79 -11.57 4.94
C CYS A 129 3.78 -10.45 4.67
N LYS A 130 2.50 -10.72 4.94
CA LYS A 130 1.38 -9.82 4.63
C LYS A 130 0.66 -9.33 5.89
N ASP A 131 0.05 -8.16 5.79
CA ASP A 131 -0.90 -7.62 6.77
C ASP A 131 -2.28 -8.24 6.58
N ASP A 132 -3.20 -7.93 7.49
CA ASP A 132 -4.56 -8.50 7.49
C ASP A 132 -5.40 -8.03 6.27
N LYS A 133 -4.92 -7.03 5.52
CA LYS A 133 -5.50 -6.56 4.25
C LYS A 133 -4.84 -7.22 3.03
N GLY A 134 -3.98 -8.21 3.23
CA GLY A 134 -3.27 -8.92 2.17
C GLY A 134 -2.14 -8.12 1.52
N ARG A 135 -1.71 -6.99 2.12
CA ARG A 135 -0.62 -6.15 1.62
C ARG A 135 0.70 -6.58 2.22
N LEU A 136 1.82 -6.45 1.50
CA LEU A 136 3.14 -6.72 2.09
C LEU A 136 3.37 -5.87 3.35
N ARG A 137 3.94 -6.48 4.40
CA ARG A 137 4.36 -5.74 5.60
C ARG A 137 5.62 -4.93 5.31
N VAL A 138 5.69 -3.73 5.88
CA VAL A 138 6.83 -2.81 5.76
C VAL A 138 7.23 -2.25 7.11
N GLY A 139 8.52 -2.26 7.39
CA GLY A 139 9.13 -1.58 8.53
C GLY A 139 9.91 -0.34 8.10
N ALA A 140 9.99 0.66 8.97
CA ALA A 140 10.81 1.84 8.73
C ALA A 140 11.59 2.24 9.99
N ALA A 141 12.85 2.64 9.80
CA ALA A 141 13.68 3.15 10.88
C ALA A 141 13.53 4.68 11.02
N VAL A 142 13.54 5.15 12.26
CA VAL A 142 13.51 6.57 12.65
C VAL A 142 14.54 6.83 13.75
N GLY A 143 15.06 8.06 13.80
CA GLY A 143 16.00 8.48 14.84
C GLY A 143 15.29 9.06 16.07
N THR A 144 16.00 9.94 16.79
CA THR A 144 15.49 10.67 17.97
C THR A 144 15.60 12.19 17.83
N GLY A 145 15.92 12.68 16.63
CA GLY A 145 16.04 14.11 16.33
C GLY A 145 14.71 14.87 16.37
N ALA A 146 14.78 16.20 16.29
CA ALA A 146 13.61 17.08 16.40
C ALA A 146 12.55 16.86 15.30
N ASP A 147 12.97 16.44 14.11
CA ASP A 147 12.11 16.16 12.94
C ASP A 147 11.46 14.76 12.97
N THR A 148 11.79 13.93 13.96
CA THR A 148 11.36 12.53 14.03
C THR A 148 9.84 12.39 14.10
N GLU A 149 9.14 13.29 14.80
CA GLU A 149 7.69 13.19 15.01
C GLU A 149 6.92 13.35 13.70
N THR A 150 7.24 14.40 12.93
CA THR A 150 6.69 14.62 11.59
C THR A 150 6.99 13.45 10.65
N ARG A 151 8.19 12.85 10.76
CA ARG A 151 8.55 11.67 9.97
C ARG A 151 7.72 10.44 10.37
N VAL A 152 7.49 10.22 11.66
CA VAL A 152 6.65 9.13 12.16
C VAL A 152 5.22 9.30 11.67
N GLU A 153 4.65 10.50 11.78
CA GLU A 153 3.31 10.81 11.28
C GLU A 153 3.17 10.51 9.78
N ALA A 154 4.15 10.95 8.97
CA ALA A 154 4.14 10.70 7.54
C ALA A 154 4.27 9.21 7.19
N LEU A 155 5.04 8.44 7.96
CA LEU A 155 5.19 6.99 7.78
C LEU A 155 3.92 6.23 8.17
N ILE A 156 3.26 6.62 9.27
CA ILE A 156 1.99 6.03 9.70
C ILE A 156 0.88 6.37 8.70
N ALA A 157 0.80 7.62 8.24
CA ALA A 157 -0.08 8.01 7.14
C ALA A 157 0.24 7.23 5.84
N ALA A 158 1.44 6.67 5.70
CA ALA A 158 1.82 5.80 4.60
C ALA A 158 1.56 4.30 4.84
N ASP A 159 0.85 3.94 5.91
CA ASP A 159 0.54 2.57 6.36
C ASP A 159 1.79 1.71 6.65
N VAL A 160 2.80 2.29 7.31
CA VAL A 160 3.90 1.47 7.87
C VAL A 160 3.34 0.49 8.91
N ASP A 161 3.86 -0.74 8.96
CA ASP A 161 3.39 -1.77 9.90
C ASP A 161 4.18 -1.77 11.21
N VAL A 162 5.46 -1.40 11.14
CA VAL A 162 6.36 -1.36 12.30
C VAL A 162 7.38 -0.23 12.19
N LEU A 163 7.61 0.47 13.30
CA LEU A 163 8.64 1.50 13.42
C LEU A 163 9.81 0.99 14.26
N VAL A 164 11.03 1.28 13.82
CA VAL A 164 12.25 0.98 14.58
C VAL A 164 12.87 2.31 15.01
N VAL A 165 12.89 2.59 16.31
CA VAL A 165 13.67 3.72 16.85
C VAL A 165 15.12 3.26 16.92
N ASP A 166 15.90 3.64 15.91
CA ASP A 166 17.21 3.08 15.61
C ASP A 166 18.32 4.09 15.96
N THR A 167 19.12 3.73 16.95
CA THR A 167 20.30 4.50 17.37
C THR A 167 21.42 3.54 17.77
N ALA A 168 22.66 4.03 17.85
CA ALA A 168 23.79 3.23 18.31
C ALA A 168 23.61 2.71 19.76
N HIS A 169 22.91 3.47 20.62
CA HIS A 169 22.65 3.10 22.01
C HIS A 169 21.23 3.47 22.44
N GLY A 170 20.38 2.44 22.46
CA GLY A 170 18.95 2.50 22.77
C GLY A 170 18.62 2.71 24.25
N HIS A 171 19.56 2.48 25.17
CA HIS A 171 19.38 2.78 26.58
C HIS A 171 19.68 4.26 26.88
N SER A 172 19.03 5.15 26.13
CA SER A 172 19.22 6.59 26.23
C SER A 172 17.88 7.29 26.41
N LYS A 173 17.92 8.45 27.10
CA LYS A 173 16.72 9.25 27.36
C LYS A 173 15.94 9.55 26.08
N GLY A 174 16.62 9.98 25.02
CA GLY A 174 15.97 10.31 23.75
C GLY A 174 15.24 9.13 23.10
N VAL A 175 15.77 7.92 23.19
CA VAL A 175 15.11 6.72 22.65
C VAL A 175 13.90 6.34 23.50
N ILE A 176 14.07 6.32 24.82
CA ILE A 176 12.99 6.02 25.78
C ILE A 176 11.82 7.01 25.61
N GLU A 177 12.12 8.31 25.57
CA GLU A 177 11.11 9.36 25.35
C GLU A 177 10.44 9.22 23.99
N LYS A 178 11.19 8.89 22.94
CA LYS A 178 10.61 8.75 21.60
C LYS A 178 9.72 7.52 21.48
N VAL A 179 10.13 6.37 22.01
CA VAL A 179 9.27 5.17 22.07
C VAL A 179 8.00 5.46 22.85
N SER A 180 8.12 6.07 24.03
CA SER A 180 6.97 6.46 24.86
C SER A 180 6.02 7.39 24.10
N TRP A 181 6.55 8.39 23.42
CA TRP A 181 5.76 9.33 22.61
C TRP A 181 5.03 8.62 21.46
N ILE A 182 5.70 7.72 20.72
CA ILE A 182 5.07 6.98 19.62
C ILE A 182 3.91 6.13 20.16
N LYS A 183 4.13 5.36 21.24
CA LYS A 183 3.08 4.51 21.82
C LYS A 183 1.92 5.29 22.41
N LYS A 184 2.18 6.50 22.94
CA LYS A 184 1.13 7.40 23.45
C LYS A 184 0.25 7.96 22.34
N ASN A 185 0.84 8.40 21.22
CA ASN A 185 0.11 9.06 20.14
C ASN A 185 -0.46 8.07 19.11
N PHE A 186 0.20 6.93 18.93
CA PHE A 186 -0.15 5.91 17.93
C PHE A 186 -0.15 4.51 18.57
N PRO A 187 -1.06 4.22 19.52
CA PRO A 187 -1.03 2.97 20.30
C PRO A 187 -1.17 1.70 19.44
N HIS A 188 -1.74 1.82 18.24
CA HIS A 188 -1.94 0.72 17.30
C HIS A 188 -0.66 0.32 16.54
N ILE A 189 0.35 1.18 16.48
CA ILE A 189 1.58 0.90 15.73
C ILE A 189 2.52 0.01 16.54
N GLN A 190 3.18 -0.93 15.85
CA GLN A 190 4.24 -1.74 16.45
C GLN A 190 5.55 -0.95 16.49
N VAL A 191 6.25 -0.98 17.62
CA VAL A 191 7.50 -0.24 17.85
C VAL A 191 8.60 -1.16 18.35
N ILE A 192 9.74 -1.12 17.65
CA ILE A 192 10.98 -1.80 18.05
C ILE A 192 11.95 -0.74 18.56
N GLY A 193 12.41 -0.88 19.81
CA GLY A 193 13.42 0.01 20.40
C GLY A 193 14.83 -0.58 20.32
N GLY A 194 15.84 0.22 19.99
CA GLY A 194 17.22 -0.25 19.97
C GLY A 194 18.27 0.79 19.59
N ASN A 195 19.54 0.39 19.49
CA ASN A 195 20.07 -0.95 19.81
C ASN A 195 20.44 -1.12 21.30
N ILE A 196 20.29 -2.30 21.87
CA ILE A 196 20.65 -2.58 23.27
C ILE A 196 21.67 -3.72 23.39
N ALA A 197 22.34 -3.81 24.54
CA ALA A 197 23.28 -4.89 24.85
C ALA A 197 23.12 -5.45 26.28
N THR A 198 22.17 -4.95 27.07
CA THR A 198 21.95 -5.36 28.47
C THR A 198 20.47 -5.66 28.74
N GLY A 199 20.22 -6.48 29.78
CA GLY A 199 18.86 -6.76 30.24
C GLY A 199 18.13 -5.52 30.75
N ASP A 200 18.82 -4.65 31.50
CA ASP A 200 18.23 -3.40 32.01
C ASP A 200 17.73 -2.49 30.90
N ALA A 201 18.48 -2.41 29.80
CA ALA A 201 18.06 -1.65 28.63
C ALA A 201 16.80 -2.24 27.98
N ALA A 202 16.66 -3.57 27.97
CA ALA A 202 15.45 -4.24 27.48
C ALA A 202 14.25 -3.92 28.38
N LEU A 203 14.44 -3.97 29.70
CA LEU A 203 13.40 -3.62 30.68
C LEU A 203 12.98 -2.15 30.52
N ALA A 204 13.93 -1.22 30.41
CA ALA A 204 13.66 0.20 30.22
C ALA A 204 12.81 0.48 28.97
N LEU A 205 13.07 -0.21 27.85
CA LEU A 205 12.28 -0.07 26.62
C LEU A 205 10.89 -0.71 26.73
N ARG A 206 10.80 -1.89 27.37
CA ARG A 206 9.51 -2.54 27.65
C ARG A 206 8.62 -1.64 28.51
N ASP A 207 9.18 -1.02 29.53
CA ASP A 207 8.41 -0.21 30.50
C ASP A 207 7.81 1.05 29.86
N VAL A 208 8.36 1.54 28.74
CA VAL A 208 7.78 2.62 27.93
C VAL A 208 6.93 2.14 26.75
N GLY A 209 6.67 0.84 26.66
CA GLY A 209 5.72 0.25 25.71
C GLY A 209 6.30 -0.23 24.39
N ALA A 210 7.62 -0.43 24.28
CA ALA A 210 8.18 -1.09 23.09
C ALA A 210 7.57 -2.50 22.93
N ASP A 211 7.13 -2.84 21.72
CA ASP A 211 6.57 -4.15 21.40
C ASP A 211 7.68 -5.20 21.15
N ALA A 212 8.88 -4.74 20.76
CA ALA A 212 10.08 -5.56 20.69
C ALA A 212 11.36 -4.73 20.93
N VAL A 213 12.48 -5.42 21.11
CA VAL A 213 13.80 -4.80 21.27
C VAL A 213 14.78 -5.30 20.23
N LYS A 214 15.68 -4.42 19.75
CA LYS A 214 16.76 -4.75 18.81
C LYS A 214 18.08 -4.86 19.58
N VAL A 215 18.66 -6.06 19.59
CA VAL A 215 19.87 -6.39 20.36
C VAL A 215 21.11 -6.39 19.47
N GLY A 216 22.17 -5.72 19.93
CA GLY A 216 23.50 -5.76 19.31
C GLY A 216 24.14 -4.38 19.17
N ILE A 217 25.28 -4.17 19.85
CA ILE A 217 26.13 -2.97 19.72
C ILE A 217 27.54 -3.45 19.36
N GLY A 218 28.06 -3.06 18.19
CA GLY A 218 29.35 -3.55 17.69
C GLY A 218 29.43 -4.93 16.97
N PRO A 219 28.38 -5.78 16.83
CA PRO A 219 28.55 -7.09 16.19
C PRO A 219 28.50 -7.03 14.65
N GLY A 220 28.09 -5.90 14.07
CA GLY A 220 27.95 -5.75 12.61
C GLY A 220 29.31 -5.85 11.91
N SER A 221 29.33 -6.48 10.73
CA SER A 221 30.56 -6.71 9.95
C SER A 221 31.34 -5.43 9.61
N ILE A 222 30.65 -4.30 9.50
CA ILE A 222 31.24 -2.97 9.22
C ILE A 222 31.24 -2.02 10.43
N CYS A 223 30.78 -2.49 11.59
CA CYS A 223 30.59 -1.64 12.77
C CYS A 223 31.89 -1.55 13.58
N THR A 224 32.39 -0.33 13.82
CA THR A 224 33.61 -0.06 14.58
C THR A 224 33.35 0.40 16.01
N THR A 225 32.11 0.32 16.49
CA THR A 225 31.67 0.84 17.81
C THR A 225 32.22 0.05 19.02
N ARG A 226 32.97 -1.04 18.80
CA ARG A 226 33.52 -1.88 19.87
C ARG A 226 34.57 -1.15 20.70
#